data_AF-W4V9Y4-F1
#
_entry.id   AF-W4V9Y4-F1
#
_cell.length_a   1.000
_cell.length_b   1.000
_cell.length_c   1.000
_cell.angle_alpha   90.00
_cell.angle_beta   90.00
_cell.angle_gamma   90.00
#
_symmetry.space_group_name_H-M   'P 1'
#
loop_
_entity.id
_entity.type
_entity.pdbx_description
1 polymer ?
#
loop_
_entity_poly.entity_id
_entity_poly.type
_entity_poly.pdbx_seq_one_letter_code
_entity_poly.pdbx_strand_id
1 'polypeptide(L)'
;MSIQSNLQVGDIAFGDRTYKFVTIPNELLGSEWIRTACDSKKSTTNLAYFATKTDVTIYVGLDSRIANIPSWLSDWTKTTQSITDDGTPQVTYNLYKKNFSSNSVVFLGTNGTSSGVVNYIVIVKPNNQNFIYGDLNGDGSVNSSDYALLKRYILKQIDLPQDKLAAADLNRNGSVDSIDYSILKRFLLKSITQLPL
;
A
#
# COMPACT_ATOMS: atom_id res chain seq x y z
N MET A 1 6.15 -15.17 -13.46
CA MET A 1 5.31 -14.01 -13.11
C MET A 1 5.48 -12.93 -14.16
N SER A 2 4.50 -12.05 -14.31
CA SER A 2 4.55 -10.93 -15.27
C SER A 2 3.84 -9.70 -14.70
N ILE A 3 4.36 -8.51 -15.03
CA ILE A 3 3.66 -7.23 -14.78
C ILE A 3 2.52 -7.12 -15.78
N GLN A 4 1.34 -6.71 -15.31
CA GLN A 4 0.15 -6.48 -16.10
C GLN A 4 -0.38 -5.08 -15.79
N SER A 5 -1.07 -4.48 -16.76
CA SER A 5 -1.66 -3.14 -16.62
C SER A 5 -3.19 -3.24 -16.74
N ASN A 6 -3.89 -2.20 -16.29
CA ASN A 6 -5.33 -2.08 -16.41
C ASN A 6 -6.07 -3.31 -15.87
N LEU A 7 -5.95 -3.59 -14.56
CA LEU A 7 -6.66 -4.69 -13.91
C LEU A 7 -8.18 -4.60 -14.14
N GLN A 8 -8.79 -5.67 -14.64
CA GLN A 8 -10.23 -5.75 -14.92
C GLN A 8 -10.84 -7.10 -14.49
N VAL A 9 -12.17 -7.09 -14.28
CA VAL A 9 -12.95 -8.33 -14.18
C VAL A 9 -12.80 -9.12 -15.49
N GLY A 10 -12.58 -10.42 -15.39
CA GLY A 10 -12.31 -11.31 -16.53
C GLY A 10 -10.83 -11.54 -16.83
N ASP A 11 -9.91 -10.80 -16.19
CA ASP A 11 -8.47 -11.04 -16.31
C ASP A 11 -8.07 -12.37 -15.68
N ILE A 12 -7.13 -13.09 -16.32
CA ILE A 12 -6.62 -14.37 -15.85
C ILE A 12 -5.71 -14.16 -14.64
N ALA A 13 -6.13 -14.63 -13.47
CA ALA A 13 -5.50 -14.38 -12.16
C ALA A 13 -4.06 -14.87 -12.04
N PHE A 14 -3.71 -15.98 -12.70
CA PHE A 14 -2.37 -16.58 -12.63
C PHE A 14 -1.81 -16.94 -14.01
N GLY A 15 -0.50 -16.81 -14.20
CA GLY A 15 0.15 -17.09 -15.48
C GLY A 15 0.18 -18.57 -15.89
N ASP A 16 -0.12 -19.49 -14.97
CA ASP A 16 -0.09 -20.95 -15.14
C ASP A 16 -1.46 -21.59 -14.84
N ARG A 17 -2.53 -20.79 -14.76
CA ARG A 17 -3.93 -21.23 -14.63
C ARG A 17 -4.80 -20.42 -15.59
N THR A 18 -6.05 -20.81 -15.72
CA THR A 18 -7.03 -20.14 -16.59
C THR A 18 -8.13 -19.44 -15.80
N TYR A 19 -8.06 -19.44 -14.47
CA TYR A 19 -9.07 -18.81 -13.61
C TYR A 19 -9.06 -17.30 -13.81
N LYS A 20 -10.24 -16.70 -13.91
CA LYS A 20 -10.46 -15.29 -14.15
C LYS A 20 -11.06 -14.61 -12.94
N PHE A 21 -10.68 -13.36 -12.71
CA PHE A 21 -11.34 -12.55 -11.67
C PHE A 21 -12.82 -12.35 -12.00
N VAL A 22 -13.68 -12.55 -11.01
CA VAL A 22 -15.14 -12.39 -11.09
C VAL A 22 -15.57 -11.09 -10.42
N THR A 23 -15.03 -10.78 -9.25
CA THR A 23 -15.29 -9.52 -8.56
C THR A 23 -13.98 -8.83 -8.20
N ILE A 24 -13.92 -7.51 -8.45
CA ILE A 24 -12.82 -6.64 -8.06
C ILE A 24 -13.42 -5.37 -7.46
N PRO A 25 -12.95 -4.88 -6.30
CA PRO A 25 -13.37 -3.59 -5.77
C PRO A 25 -13.14 -2.47 -6.80
N ASN A 26 -14.13 -1.59 -6.98
CA ASN A 26 -14.12 -0.57 -8.03
C ASN A 26 -12.86 0.31 -8.01
N GLU A 27 -12.34 0.61 -6.82
CA GLU A 27 -11.15 1.43 -6.64
C GLU A 27 -9.84 0.72 -7.06
N LEU A 28 -9.85 -0.59 -7.28
CA LEU A 28 -8.69 -1.34 -7.75
C LEU A 28 -8.70 -1.58 -9.26
N LEU A 29 -9.83 -1.37 -9.93
CA LEU A 29 -9.92 -1.43 -11.39
C LEU A 29 -8.97 -0.42 -12.05
N GLY A 30 -8.36 -0.83 -13.16
CA GLY A 30 -7.39 -0.01 -13.90
C GLY A 30 -5.97 0.00 -13.31
N SER A 31 -5.75 -0.60 -12.15
CA SER A 31 -4.44 -0.63 -11.50
C SER A 31 -3.40 -1.47 -12.27
N GLU A 32 -2.13 -1.18 -12.04
CA GLU A 32 -1.05 -2.11 -12.38
C GLU A 32 -1.07 -3.28 -11.39
N TRP A 33 -0.69 -4.47 -11.83
CA TRP A 33 -0.69 -5.65 -10.97
C TRP A 33 0.36 -6.67 -11.42
N ILE A 34 0.77 -7.54 -10.50
CA ILE A 34 1.73 -8.61 -10.77
C ILE A 34 0.95 -9.91 -10.84
N ARG A 35 0.89 -10.48 -12.04
CA ARG A 35 0.34 -11.81 -12.27
C ARG A 35 1.38 -12.85 -11.86
N THR A 36 1.15 -13.48 -10.72
CA THR A 36 2.00 -14.57 -10.22
C THR A 36 1.68 -15.88 -10.95
N ALA A 37 2.52 -16.90 -10.77
CA ALA A 37 2.12 -18.27 -11.10
C ALA A 37 1.46 -18.86 -9.85
N CYS A 38 0.34 -19.57 -10.00
CA CYS A 38 -0.34 -20.27 -8.93
C CYS A 38 0.59 -21.29 -8.25
N ASP A 39 1.49 -21.95 -8.99
CA ASP A 39 2.45 -22.89 -8.41
C ASP A 39 3.62 -22.23 -7.67
N SER A 40 3.81 -20.91 -7.80
CA SER A 40 4.73 -20.16 -6.94
C SER A 40 4.35 -20.20 -5.45
N LYS A 41 3.15 -20.64 -5.09
CA LYS A 41 2.77 -20.96 -3.71
C LYS A 41 3.72 -21.95 -3.02
N LYS A 42 4.45 -22.76 -3.80
CA LYS A 42 5.44 -23.74 -3.32
C LYS A 42 6.83 -23.14 -3.07
N SER A 43 7.03 -21.85 -3.37
CA SER A 43 8.32 -21.20 -3.16
C SER A 43 8.70 -21.20 -1.68
N THR A 44 9.94 -21.58 -1.38
CA THR A 44 10.53 -21.54 -0.03
C THR A 44 11.35 -20.28 0.23
N THR A 45 11.49 -19.40 -0.77
CA THR A 45 12.20 -18.12 -0.70
C THR A 45 11.32 -16.98 -1.20
N ASN A 46 11.81 -15.74 -1.07
CA ASN A 46 11.13 -14.57 -1.65
C ASN A 46 10.83 -14.82 -3.13
N LEU A 47 9.56 -14.67 -3.50
CA LEU A 47 9.10 -14.91 -4.84
C LEU A 47 9.59 -13.84 -5.81
N ALA A 48 9.65 -12.59 -5.36
CA ALA A 48 10.16 -11.47 -6.13
C ALA A 48 10.47 -10.26 -5.23
N TYR A 49 11.10 -9.26 -5.83
CA TYR A 49 11.21 -7.92 -5.27
C TYR A 49 11.11 -6.89 -6.40
N PHE A 50 10.76 -5.65 -6.06
CA PHE A 50 10.76 -4.53 -6.99
C PHE A 50 10.95 -3.21 -6.26
N ALA A 51 11.41 -2.19 -6.98
CA ALA A 51 11.50 -0.82 -6.48
C ALA A 51 10.30 0.01 -6.95
N THR A 52 9.71 0.77 -6.04
CA THR A 52 8.63 1.70 -6.38
C THR A 52 9.21 2.95 -7.06
N LYS A 53 8.54 3.46 -8.10
CA LYS A 53 8.97 4.71 -8.77
C LYS A 53 8.28 5.94 -8.19
N THR A 54 7.09 5.77 -7.64
CA THR A 54 6.28 6.80 -6.99
C THR A 54 5.81 6.28 -5.65
N ASP A 55 5.15 7.14 -4.88
CA ASP A 55 4.41 6.69 -3.71
C ASP A 55 3.25 5.81 -4.19
N VAL A 56 3.10 4.62 -3.60
CA VAL A 56 2.12 3.61 -4.01
C VAL A 56 1.46 2.98 -2.78
N THR A 57 0.20 2.59 -2.93
CA THR A 57 -0.44 1.61 -2.06
C THR A 57 -0.39 0.26 -2.75
N ILE A 58 0.26 -0.71 -2.12
CA ILE A 58 0.31 -2.08 -2.63
C ILE A 58 -0.73 -2.90 -1.88
N TYR A 59 -1.48 -3.68 -2.63
CA TYR A 59 -2.43 -4.65 -2.12
C TYR A 59 -1.94 -6.07 -2.42
N VAL A 60 -2.01 -6.95 -1.45
CA VAL A 60 -1.77 -8.38 -1.60
C VAL A 60 -3.09 -9.10 -1.34
N GLY A 61 -3.60 -9.78 -2.36
CA GLY A 61 -4.77 -10.64 -2.23
C GLY A 61 -4.33 -12.05 -1.86
N LEU A 62 -4.63 -12.46 -0.62
CA LEU A 62 -4.28 -13.76 -0.09
C LEU A 62 -5.52 -14.66 -0.05
N ASP A 63 -5.41 -15.88 -0.56
CA ASP A 63 -6.47 -16.89 -0.50
C ASP A 63 -7.03 -17.00 0.93
N SER A 64 -8.34 -16.81 1.08
CA SER A 64 -9.01 -16.72 2.38
C SER A 64 -8.93 -18.01 3.19
N ARG A 65 -8.55 -19.13 2.58
CA ARG A 65 -8.38 -20.43 3.22
C ARG A 65 -7.03 -20.57 3.92
N ILE A 66 -6.10 -19.64 3.70
CA ILE A 66 -4.80 -19.62 4.40
C ILE A 66 -5.03 -19.24 5.87
N ALA A 67 -4.87 -20.21 6.77
CA ALA A 67 -5.03 -20.02 8.21
C ALA A 67 -3.85 -19.29 8.85
N ASN A 68 -2.62 -19.61 8.42
CA ASN A 68 -1.39 -19.00 8.93
C ASN A 68 -0.90 -17.94 7.95
N ILE A 69 -1.22 -16.68 8.24
CA ILE A 69 -0.82 -15.56 7.39
C ILE A 69 0.72 -15.48 7.33
N PRO A 70 1.33 -15.39 6.14
CA PRO A 70 2.78 -15.27 6.00
C PRO A 70 3.36 -14.11 6.83
N SER A 71 4.48 -14.34 7.52
CA SER A 71 5.06 -13.38 8.47
C SER A 71 5.47 -12.05 7.84
N TRP A 72 5.76 -12.02 6.54
CA TRP A 72 6.09 -10.79 5.80
C TRP A 72 4.88 -9.86 5.60
N LEU A 73 3.66 -10.33 5.88
CA LEU A 73 2.44 -9.53 5.91
C LEU A 73 2.07 -9.05 7.33
N SER A 74 2.93 -9.28 8.33
CA SER A 74 2.62 -8.99 9.74
C SER A 74 2.40 -7.50 10.04
N ASP A 75 3.04 -6.61 9.27
CA ASP A 75 2.88 -5.15 9.36
C ASP A 75 1.97 -4.57 8.26
N TRP A 76 1.26 -5.44 7.52
CA TRP A 76 0.28 -5.04 6.52
C TRP A 76 -1.11 -4.95 7.14
N THR A 77 -1.91 -3.99 6.69
CA THR A 77 -3.27 -3.79 7.20
C THR A 77 -4.25 -4.65 6.41
N LYS A 78 -4.94 -5.60 7.06
CA LYS A 78 -6.07 -6.32 6.45
C LYS A 78 -7.23 -5.36 6.20
N THR A 79 -7.80 -5.39 5.01
CA THR A 79 -8.97 -4.58 4.64
C THR A 79 -10.27 -5.38 4.83
N THR A 80 -11.41 -4.70 4.70
CA THR A 80 -12.74 -5.33 4.64
C THR A 80 -13.10 -5.83 3.24
N GLN A 81 -12.25 -5.60 2.24
CA GLN A 81 -12.51 -5.87 0.84
C GLN A 81 -11.90 -7.19 0.39
N SER A 82 -12.47 -7.77 -0.66
CA SER A 82 -11.99 -9.00 -1.26
C SER A 82 -12.12 -8.98 -2.79
N ILE A 83 -11.34 -9.84 -3.43
CA ILE A 83 -11.45 -10.19 -4.84
C ILE A 83 -11.92 -11.65 -4.91
N THR A 84 -12.65 -12.03 -5.96
CA THR A 84 -12.98 -13.44 -6.21
C THR A 84 -12.59 -13.87 -7.62
N ASP A 85 -12.38 -15.16 -7.83
CA ASP A 85 -12.19 -15.75 -9.16
C ASP A 85 -13.29 -16.77 -9.51
N ASP A 86 -13.22 -17.33 -10.73
CA ASP A 86 -14.09 -18.38 -11.25
C ASP A 86 -13.53 -19.79 -11.05
N GLY A 87 -12.59 -19.97 -10.11
CA GLY A 87 -12.05 -21.28 -9.76
C GLY A 87 -13.13 -22.26 -9.30
N THR A 88 -12.81 -23.55 -9.29
CA THR A 88 -13.67 -24.59 -8.71
C THR A 88 -12.89 -25.38 -7.66
N PRO A 89 -13.14 -25.16 -6.36
CA PRO A 89 -14.05 -24.16 -5.79
C PRO A 89 -13.58 -22.72 -6.06
N GLN A 90 -14.52 -21.78 -6.05
CA GLN A 90 -14.21 -20.35 -6.18
C GLN A 90 -13.27 -19.93 -5.05
N VAL A 91 -12.27 -19.12 -5.39
CA VAL A 91 -11.36 -18.55 -4.41
C VAL A 91 -11.78 -17.12 -4.08
N THR A 92 -11.78 -16.81 -2.78
CA THR A 92 -11.87 -15.45 -2.25
C THR A 92 -10.49 -15.02 -1.78
N TYR A 93 -10.06 -13.84 -2.20
CA TYR A 93 -8.78 -13.23 -1.80
C TYR A 93 -9.04 -12.13 -0.78
N ASN A 94 -8.61 -12.34 0.46
CA ASN A 94 -8.59 -11.29 1.48
C ASN A 94 -7.51 -10.27 1.11
N LEU A 95 -7.85 -8.99 1.02
CA LEU A 95 -6.90 -7.95 0.65
C LEU A 95 -6.19 -7.37 1.88
N TYR A 96 -4.86 -7.37 1.82
CA TYR A 96 -3.96 -6.71 2.75
C TYR A 96 -3.30 -5.54 2.03
N LYS A 97 -3.16 -4.38 2.67
CA LYS A 97 -2.54 -3.20 2.06
C LYS A 97 -1.41 -2.63 2.89
N LYS A 98 -0.44 -2.02 2.21
CA LYS A 98 0.62 -1.22 2.81
C LYS A 98 1.05 -0.11 1.84
N ASN A 99 1.34 1.07 2.40
CA ASN A 99 1.86 2.19 1.63
C ASN A 99 3.38 2.09 1.56
N PHE A 100 3.93 2.44 0.39
CA PHE A 100 5.37 2.51 0.15
C PHE A 100 5.69 3.84 -0.54
N SER A 101 6.68 4.55 -0.03
CA SER A 101 7.20 5.77 -0.67
C SER A 101 7.97 5.41 -1.95
N SER A 102 8.15 6.37 -2.85
CA SER A 102 9.05 6.27 -4.00
C SER A 102 10.44 5.77 -3.57
N ASN A 103 11.07 4.95 -4.41
CA ASN A 103 12.35 4.29 -4.20
C ASN A 103 12.40 3.24 -3.06
N SER A 104 11.24 2.86 -2.51
CA SER A 104 11.18 1.74 -1.57
C SER A 104 11.40 0.42 -2.29
N VAL A 105 12.17 -0.50 -1.69
CA VAL A 105 12.28 -1.88 -2.15
C VAL A 105 11.22 -2.73 -1.46
N VAL A 106 10.35 -3.35 -2.26
CA VAL A 106 9.27 -4.21 -1.81
C VAL A 106 9.68 -5.66 -2.04
N PHE A 107 9.63 -6.47 -1.00
CA PHE A 107 9.86 -7.91 -1.09
C PHE A 107 8.52 -8.64 -1.04
N LEU A 108 8.29 -9.53 -2.01
CA LEU A 108 7.14 -10.43 -2.06
C LEU A 108 7.58 -11.80 -1.56
N GLY A 109 7.18 -12.13 -0.33
CA GLY A 109 7.65 -13.33 0.37
C GLY A 109 6.99 -14.63 -0.11
N THR A 110 7.18 -15.69 0.66
CA THR A 110 6.54 -16.99 0.41
C THR A 110 5.02 -16.92 0.67
N ASN A 111 4.27 -17.87 0.13
CA ASN A 111 2.84 -18.06 0.45
C ASN A 111 2.63 -18.80 1.79
N GLY A 112 3.71 -19.02 2.54
CA GLY A 112 3.75 -19.89 3.72
C GLY A 112 3.60 -21.38 3.39
N THR A 113 3.47 -22.20 4.42
CA THR A 113 3.19 -23.64 4.27
C THR A 113 1.68 -23.84 4.12
N SER A 114 1.17 -23.75 2.90
CA SER A 114 -0.27 -23.89 2.65
C SER A 114 -0.55 -24.81 1.47
N SER A 115 -1.27 -25.91 1.76
CA SER A 115 -1.77 -26.89 0.79
C SER A 115 -3.25 -26.62 0.51
N GLY A 116 -3.73 -26.94 -0.70
CA GLY A 116 -5.12 -26.72 -1.09
C GLY A 116 -5.52 -25.26 -1.32
N VAL A 117 -4.54 -24.36 -1.42
CA VAL A 117 -4.73 -22.92 -1.68
C VAL A 117 -4.05 -22.52 -2.98
N VAL A 118 -4.35 -21.31 -3.45
CA VAL A 118 -3.64 -20.67 -4.56
C VAL A 118 -2.57 -19.69 -4.05
N ASN A 119 -1.71 -19.23 -4.96
CA ASN A 119 -0.75 -18.19 -4.64
C ASN A 119 -1.45 -16.82 -4.49
N TYR A 120 -0.78 -15.84 -3.87
CA TYR A 120 -1.31 -14.49 -3.78
C TYR A 120 -1.26 -13.74 -5.13
N ILE A 121 -2.10 -12.71 -5.23
CA ILE A 121 -2.09 -11.68 -6.27
C ILE A 121 -1.55 -10.38 -5.68
N VAL A 122 -0.91 -9.54 -6.50
CA VAL A 122 -0.37 -8.24 -6.04
C VAL A 122 -0.88 -7.14 -6.95
N ILE A 123 -1.45 -6.10 -6.38
CA ILE A 123 -1.99 -4.93 -7.08
C ILE A 123 -1.21 -3.71 -6.61
N VAL A 124 -0.71 -2.92 -7.54
CA VAL A 124 0.08 -1.71 -7.29
C VAL A 124 -0.74 -0.52 -7.75
N LYS A 125 -1.19 0.27 -6.79
CA LYS A 125 -1.96 1.48 -7.07
C LYS A 125 -1.10 2.70 -6.74
N PRO A 126 -0.88 3.63 -7.69
CA PRO A 126 -0.33 4.94 -7.38
C PRO A 126 -1.11 5.57 -6.23
N ASN A 127 -0.39 6.01 -5.20
CA ASN A 127 -1.00 6.68 -4.07
C ASN A 127 -1.31 8.12 -4.51
N ASN A 128 -2.37 8.29 -5.30
CA ASN A 128 -2.90 9.60 -5.69
C ASN A 128 -3.70 10.20 -4.52
N GLN A 129 -3.20 10.06 -3.30
CA GLN A 129 -3.65 10.88 -2.20
C GLN A 129 -3.21 12.30 -2.55
N ASN A 130 -4.14 13.10 -3.07
CA ASN A 130 -3.96 14.53 -3.32
C ASN A 130 -3.88 15.24 -1.96
N PHE A 131 -2.85 14.99 -1.16
CA PHE A 131 -2.48 15.85 -0.05
C PHE A 131 -1.15 16.51 -0.37
N ILE A 132 -1.00 17.75 0.08
CA ILE A 132 0.24 18.50 -0.01
C ILE A 132 1.01 18.22 1.28
N TYR A 133 2.27 17.82 1.18
CA TYR A 133 3.11 17.63 2.36
C TYR A 133 3.18 18.94 3.15
N GLY A 134 2.88 18.87 4.44
CA GLY A 134 2.77 20.02 5.32
C GLY A 134 1.40 20.70 5.34
N ASP A 135 0.43 20.29 4.51
CA ASP A 135 -0.95 20.80 4.54
C ASP A 135 -1.84 19.90 5.42
N LEU A 136 -1.95 20.28 6.70
CA LEU A 136 -2.63 19.52 7.74
C LEU A 136 -4.10 19.92 7.88
N ASN A 137 -4.49 21.12 7.46
CA ASN A 137 -5.88 21.57 7.48
C ASN A 137 -6.63 21.30 6.16
N GLY A 138 -5.94 20.96 5.08
CA GLY A 138 -6.52 20.70 3.76
C GLY A 138 -6.91 21.95 2.96
N ASP A 139 -6.35 23.11 3.28
CA ASP A 139 -6.66 24.37 2.58
C ASP A 139 -5.87 24.56 1.27
N GLY A 140 -4.97 23.62 0.95
CA GLY A 140 -4.15 23.64 -0.25
C GLY A 140 -2.87 24.48 -0.12
N SER A 141 -2.58 25.05 1.05
CA SER A 141 -1.44 25.94 1.28
C SER A 141 -0.68 25.57 2.55
N VAL A 142 0.62 25.29 2.43
CA VAL A 142 1.47 24.99 3.59
C VAL A 142 1.85 26.28 4.31
N ASN A 143 1.27 26.53 5.49
CA ASN A 143 1.43 27.79 6.22
C ASN A 143 1.48 27.64 7.76
N SER A 144 1.41 28.75 8.48
CA SER A 144 1.49 28.78 9.95
C SER A 144 0.35 28.04 10.65
N SER A 145 -0.79 27.87 9.98
CA SER A 145 -1.94 27.13 10.51
C SER A 145 -1.59 25.64 10.65
N ASP A 146 -0.93 25.07 9.65
CA ASP A 146 -0.47 23.68 9.67
C ASP A 146 0.60 23.47 10.74
N TYR A 147 1.51 24.43 10.87
CA TYR A 147 2.53 24.41 11.92
C TYR A 147 1.92 24.40 13.33
N ALA A 148 0.83 25.16 13.54
CA ALA A 148 0.10 25.14 14.80
C ALA A 148 -0.63 23.80 15.03
N LEU A 149 -1.21 23.20 13.99
CA LEU A 149 -1.83 21.87 14.06
C LEU A 149 -0.80 20.79 14.41
N LEU A 150 0.35 20.79 13.73
CA LEU A 150 1.44 19.83 14.01
C LEU A 150 1.93 19.94 15.46
N LYS A 151 2.09 21.17 15.96
CA LYS A 151 2.44 21.41 17.37
C LYS A 151 1.41 20.81 18.33
N ARG A 152 0.13 21.06 18.07
CA ARG A 152 -0.98 20.56 18.91
C ARG A 152 -1.02 19.03 18.90
N TYR A 153 -0.80 18.42 17.73
CA TYR A 153 -0.73 16.97 17.58
C TYR A 153 0.44 16.36 18.37
N ILE A 154 1.65 16.89 18.23
CA ILE A 154 2.84 16.40 18.99
C ILE A 154 2.64 16.55 20.51
N LEU A 155 1.98 17.62 20.94
CA LEU A 155 1.60 17.85 22.34
C LEU A 155 0.40 17.00 22.80
N LYS A 156 -0.13 16.12 21.95
CA LYS A 156 -1.30 15.25 22.22
C LYS A 156 -2.55 16.02 22.62
N GLN A 157 -2.70 17.24 22.10
CA GLN A 157 -3.88 18.08 22.33
C GLN A 157 -5.00 17.81 21.32
N ILE A 158 -4.64 17.28 20.15
CA ILE A 158 -5.55 16.88 19.08
C ILE A 158 -5.06 15.57 18.47
N ASP A 159 -5.96 14.86 17.81
CA ASP A 159 -5.62 13.79 16.88
C ASP A 159 -5.76 14.30 15.43
N LEU A 160 -4.86 13.86 14.56
CA LEU A 160 -4.97 14.10 13.12
C LEU A 160 -5.61 12.87 12.45
N PRO A 161 -6.49 13.06 11.47
CA PRO A 161 -7.01 11.94 10.70
C PRO A 161 -5.88 11.28 9.89
N GLN A 162 -6.06 10.00 9.57
CA GLN A 162 -4.97 9.13 9.09
C GLN A 162 -4.37 9.59 7.75
N ASP A 163 -5.15 10.24 6.91
CA ASP A 163 -4.73 10.89 5.67
C ASP A 163 -3.81 12.10 5.92
N LYS A 164 -4.00 12.82 7.03
CA LYS A 164 -3.16 13.95 7.44
C LYS A 164 -1.88 13.56 8.16
N LEU A 165 -1.84 12.37 8.78
CA LEU A 165 -0.59 11.84 9.34
C LEU A 165 0.48 11.63 8.26
N ALA A 166 0.08 11.22 7.06
CA ALA A 166 0.99 11.08 5.93
C ALA A 166 1.52 12.43 5.41
N ALA A 167 0.70 13.48 5.47
CA ALA A 167 1.12 14.84 5.14
C ALA A 167 2.02 15.48 6.21
N ALA A 168 1.95 14.98 7.45
CA ALA A 168 2.71 15.46 8.60
C ALA A 168 4.09 14.80 8.76
N ASP A 169 4.30 13.60 8.22
CA ASP A 169 5.60 12.92 8.19
C ASP A 169 6.47 13.53 7.07
N LEU A 170 7.27 14.53 7.43
CA LEU A 170 8.03 15.37 6.51
C LEU A 170 9.45 14.87 6.29
N ASN A 171 9.94 13.90 7.06
CA ASN A 171 11.22 13.21 6.81
C ASN A 171 11.02 11.75 6.35
N ARG A 172 9.78 11.29 6.23
CA ARG A 172 9.39 9.95 5.76
C ARG A 172 9.95 8.83 6.64
N ASN A 173 10.12 9.08 7.94
CA ASN A 173 10.62 8.06 8.88
C ASN A 173 9.50 7.17 9.45
N GLY A 174 8.24 7.42 9.08
CA GLY A 174 7.07 6.68 9.53
C GLY A 174 6.52 7.13 10.89
N SER A 175 7.09 8.17 11.50
CA SER A 175 6.67 8.75 12.77
C SER A 175 6.47 10.25 12.60
N VAL A 176 5.43 10.81 13.23
CA VAL A 176 5.19 12.26 13.24
C VAL A 176 5.65 12.83 14.57
N ASP A 177 6.78 13.53 14.59
CA ASP A 177 7.43 14.00 15.81
C ASP A 177 8.08 15.40 15.69
N SER A 178 8.91 15.76 16.68
CA SER A 178 9.59 17.06 16.74
C SER A 178 10.53 17.36 15.57
N ILE A 179 10.98 16.32 14.84
CA ILE A 179 11.80 16.46 13.64
C ILE A 179 10.94 17.03 12.51
N ASP A 180 9.73 16.51 12.29
CA ASP A 180 8.79 17.03 11.28
C ASP A 180 8.39 18.46 11.58
N TYR A 181 8.15 18.77 12.86
CA TYR A 181 7.88 20.14 13.30
C TYR A 181 9.04 21.09 12.96
N SER A 182 10.29 20.63 13.15
CA SER A 182 11.48 21.41 12.79
C SER A 182 11.63 21.57 11.28
N ILE A 183 11.28 20.55 10.50
CA ILE A 183 11.28 20.59 9.03
C ILE A 183 10.24 21.59 8.52
N LEU A 184 9.01 21.53 9.02
CA LEU A 184 7.95 22.46 8.64
C LEU A 184 8.35 23.91 8.96
N LYS A 185 8.95 24.15 10.13
CA LYS A 185 9.50 25.47 10.48
C LYS A 185 10.53 25.95 9.47
N ARG A 186 11.48 25.08 9.07
CA ARG A 186 12.52 25.42 8.08
C ARG A 186 11.93 25.74 6.72
N PHE A 187 10.88 25.02 6.31
CA PHE A 187 10.17 25.27 5.06
C PHE A 187 9.46 26.64 5.09
N LEU A 188 8.71 26.94 6.15
CA LEU A 188 8.03 28.24 6.31
C LEU A 188 9.02 29.42 6.38
N LEU A 189 10.22 29.19 6.92
CA LEU A 189 11.33 30.15 6.94
C LEU A 189 12.15 30.17 5.65
N LYS A 190 11.74 29.44 4.60
CA LYS A 190 12.43 29.34 3.30
C LYS A 190 13.89 28.88 3.40
N SER A 191 14.26 28.21 4.49
CA SER A 191 15.58 27.58 4.66
C SER A 191 15.69 26.25 3.91
N ILE A 192 14.54 25.68 3.52
CA ILE A 192 14.38 24.60 2.54
C ILE A 192 13.23 24.99 1.61
N THR A 193 13.22 24.47 0.39
CA THR A 193 12.28 24.87 -0.67
C THR A 193 11.30 23.78 -1.10
N GLN A 194 11.41 22.58 -0.53
CA GLN A 194 10.54 21.46 -0.87
C GLN A 194 10.19 20.65 0.37
N LEU A 195 9.00 20.05 0.33
CA LEU A 195 8.55 19.00 1.22
C LEU A 195 8.06 17.83 0.36
N PRO A 196 8.17 16.59 0.86
CA PRO A 196 8.90 16.21 2.07
C PRO A 196 10.42 16.27 1.83
N LEU A 197 11.19 16.07 2.90
CA LEU A 197 12.65 15.89 2.85
C LEU A 197 13.03 14.43 2.57
#